data_AF-A0A2P5MZP9-F1
#
_entry.id   AF-A0A2P5MZP9-F1
#
_cell.length_a   1.000
_cell.length_b   1.000
_cell.length_c   1.000
_cell.angle_alpha   90.00
_cell.angle_beta   90.00
_cell.angle_gamma   90.00
#
_symmetry.space_group_name_H-M   'P 1'
#
loop_
_entity.id
_entity.type
_entity.pdbx_description
1 polymer ?
#
loop_
_entity_poly.entity_id
_entity_poly.type
_entity_poly.pdbx_seq_one_letter_code
_entity_poly.pdbx_strand_id
1 'polypeptide(L)' 'MQKRLNEEVLQKPFSAETEANLNAYIQEATKRGTPPKTEPSRFWRRGYTCADLRRHSWTDYRDCSYYHRFYGRYWPY' A
#
# COMPACT_ATOMS: atom_id res chain seq x y z
N MET A 1 7.41 12.09 35.66
CA MET A 1 6.37 11.31 34.97
C MET A 1 6.44 11.64 33.47
N GLN A 2 7.33 10.98 32.72
CA GLN A 2 7.42 11.08 31.26
C GLN A 2 7.76 9.68 30.73
N LYS A 3 6.86 8.73 31.01
CA LYS A 3 6.80 7.45 30.30
C LYS A 3 5.69 7.60 29.26
N ARG A 4 5.92 7.05 28.07
CA ARG A 4 5.05 7.03 26.89
C ARG A 4 5.24 8.22 25.94
N LEU A 5 6.23 8.13 25.07
CA LEU A 5 5.99 8.51 23.67
C LEU A 5 6.96 7.94 22.63
N ASN A 6 8.00 7.16 23.01
CA ASN A 6 9.04 6.76 22.06
C ASN A 6 9.31 5.26 21.99
N GLU A 7 8.31 4.39 22.19
CA GLU A 7 8.46 2.94 21.98
C GLU A 7 7.74 2.43 20.71
N GLU A 8 6.83 3.20 20.11
CA GLU A 8 6.08 2.76 18.92
C GLU A 8 6.77 3.09 17.57
N VAL A 9 7.92 3.78 17.58
CA VAL A 9 8.61 4.20 16.35
C VAL A 9 9.75 3.23 15.94
N LEU A 10 10.18 2.34 16.84
CA LEU A 10 11.34 1.46 16.64
C LEU A 10 10.99 0.01 16.25
N GLN A 11 9.72 -0.31 15.99
CA GLN A 11 9.28 -1.61 15.44
C GLN A 11 8.65 -1.50 14.05
N LYS A 12 8.97 -0.47 13.26
CA LYS A 12 8.89 -0.67 11.82
C LYS A 12 10.14 -1.46 11.46
N PRO A 13 10.06 -2.78 11.18
CA PRO A 13 11.17 -3.40 10.51
C PRO A 13 11.46 -2.51 9.30
N PHE A 14 12.73 -2.20 9.06
CA PHE A 14 13.21 -1.85 7.74
C PHE A 14 12.83 -3.01 6.82
N SER A 15 11.55 -3.08 6.48
CA SER A 15 11.01 -4.00 5.53
C SER A 15 11.63 -3.50 4.25
N ALA A 16 12.69 -4.16 3.81
CA ALA A 16 12.95 -4.22 2.39
C ALA A 16 11.62 -4.68 1.79
N GLU A 17 10.85 -3.73 1.31
CA GLU A 17 9.46 -3.91 0.92
C GLU A 17 9.47 -4.78 -0.34
N THR A 18 9.41 -6.08 -0.10
CA THR A 18 9.48 -7.11 -1.13
C THR A 18 8.09 -7.40 -1.69
N GLU A 19 8.06 -7.96 -2.89
CA GLU A 19 6.82 -8.48 -3.48
C GLU A 19 6.12 -9.50 -2.58
N ALA A 20 6.87 -10.24 -1.77
CA ALA A 20 6.32 -11.17 -0.77
C ALA A 20 5.45 -10.44 0.27
N ASN A 21 5.90 -9.29 0.76
CA ASN A 21 5.15 -8.48 1.74
C ASN A 21 3.88 -7.89 1.11
N LEU A 22 3.96 -7.46 -0.16
CA LEU A 22 2.79 -7.02 -0.92
C LEU A 22 1.76 -8.16 -1.04
N ASN A 23 2.21 -9.34 -1.45
CA ASN A 23 1.33 -10.50 -1.64
C ASN A 23 0.69 -10.94 -0.31
N ALA A 24 1.45 -10.99 0.78
CA ALA A 24 0.93 -11.32 2.10
C ALA A 24 -0.14 -10.30 2.55
N TYR A 25 0.12 -9.00 2.37
CA TYR A 25 -0.85 -7.95 2.68
C TYR A 25 -2.15 -8.12 1.87
N ILE A 26 -2.05 -8.30 0.55
CA ILE A 26 -3.22 -8.48 -0.32
C ILE A 26 -4.02 -9.72 0.09
N GLN A 27 -3.35 -10.84 0.36
CA GLN A 27 -4.01 -12.07 0.80
C GLN A 27 -4.75 -11.88 2.13
N GLU A 28 -4.11 -11.24 3.11
CA GLU A 28 -4.73 -10.98 4.41
C GLU A 28 -5.91 -10.01 4.31
N ALA A 29 -5.76 -8.92 3.57
CA ALA A 29 -6.82 -7.94 3.34
C ALA A 29 -8.02 -8.56 2.60
N THR A 30 -7.75 -9.38 1.59
CA THR A 30 -8.78 -10.13 0.85
C THR A 30 -9.50 -11.12 1.78
N LYS A 31 -8.75 -11.88 2.59
CA LYS A 31 -9.31 -12.85 3.55
C LYS A 31 -10.19 -12.17 4.60
N ARG A 32 -9.86 -10.95 5.01
CA ARG A 32 -10.66 -10.13 5.93
C ARG A 32 -11.87 -9.47 5.28
N GLY A 33 -11.98 -9.51 3.95
CA GLY A 33 -13.03 -8.82 3.21
C GLY A 33 -12.88 -7.30 3.23
N THR A 34 -11.69 -6.77 3.50
CA THR A 34 -11.43 -5.33 3.48
C THR A 34 -11.29 -4.89 2.03
N PRO A 35 -12.18 -4.04 1.50
CA PRO A 35 -12.05 -3.54 0.14
C PRO A 35 -10.80 -2.66 0.00
N PRO A 36 -10.14 -2.64 -1.17
CA PRO A 36 -9.01 -1.76 -1.41
C PRO A 36 -9.44 -0.29 -1.42
N LYS A 37 -8.48 0.61 -1.18
CA LYS A 37 -8.71 2.06 -1.32
C LYS A 37 -9.09 2.39 -2.77
N THR A 38 -10.22 3.08 -2.94
CA THR A 38 -10.73 3.48 -4.26
C THR A 38 -10.24 4.85 -4.71
N GLU A 39 -9.91 5.72 -3.77
CA GLU A 39 -9.37 7.04 -4.04
C GLU A 39 -7.90 6.92 -4.48
N PRO A 40 -7.52 7.47 -5.65
CA PRO A 40 -6.16 7.43 -6.13
C PRO A 40 -5.19 8.18 -5.21
N SER A 41 -3.92 7.79 -5.22
CA SER A 41 -2.86 8.58 -4.57
C SER A 41 -2.80 10.00 -5.16
N ARG A 42 -2.37 10.97 -4.35
CA ARG A 42 -2.03 12.33 -4.80
C ARG A 42 -0.97 12.36 -5.91
N PHE A 43 -0.19 11.29 -6.06
CA PHE A 43 0.83 11.15 -7.09
C PHE A 43 0.30 10.47 -8.37
N TRP A 44 -0.95 10.00 -8.36
CA TRP A 44 -1.58 9.36 -9.51
C TRP A 44 -1.77 10.35 -10.66
N ARG A 45 -1.43 9.91 -11.88
CA ARG A 45 -1.57 10.70 -13.10
C ARG A 45 -2.13 9.85 -14.23
N ARG A 46 -2.72 10.52 -15.22
CA ARG A 46 -3.22 9.86 -16.42
C ARG A 46 -2.10 9.07 -17.10
N GLY A 47 -2.36 7.79 -17.37
CA GLY A 47 -1.40 6.87 -17.98
C GLY A 47 -0.45 6.17 -17.00
N TYR A 48 -0.54 6.42 -15.69
CA TYR A 48 0.26 5.71 -14.71
C TYR A 48 -0.23 4.27 -14.50
N THR A 49 0.71 3.44 -14.06
CA THR A 49 0.49 2.13 -13.47
C THR A 49 0.90 2.16 -12.00
N CYS A 50 0.62 1.09 -11.26
CA CYS A 50 1.05 1.02 -9.86
C CYS A 50 2.58 1.15 -9.72
N ALA A 51 3.36 0.61 -10.67
CA ALA A 51 4.82 0.69 -10.64
C ALA A 51 5.33 2.15 -10.61
N ASP A 52 4.64 3.09 -11.26
CA ASP A 52 4.99 4.52 -11.24
C ASP A 52 4.87 5.14 -9.85
N LEU A 53 4.04 4.57 -8.97
CA LEU A 53 3.91 5.01 -7.57
C LEU A 53 5.03 4.49 -6.68
N ARG A 54 5.73 3.42 -7.07
CA ARG A 54 6.80 2.80 -6.26
C ARG A 54 7.91 3.79 -5.91
N ARG A 55 8.21 4.73 -6.80
CA ARG A 55 9.22 5.80 -6.56
C ARG A 55 8.74 6.91 -5.63
N HIS A 56 7.43 7.04 -5.41
CA HIS A 56 6.82 8.11 -4.62
C HIS A 56 6.46 7.65 -3.22
N SER A 57 5.87 6.45 -3.09
CA SER A 57 5.41 5.89 -1.84
C SER A 57 5.14 4.39 -2.02
N TRP A 58 5.74 3.58 -1.16
CA TRP A 58 5.38 2.16 -1.12
C TRP A 58 3.94 1.92 -0.74
N THR A 59 3.39 2.73 0.18
CA THR A 59 1.99 2.61 0.58
C THR A 59 1.07 2.82 -0.62
N ASP A 60 1.35 3.84 -1.45
CA ASP A 60 0.55 4.10 -2.65
C ASP A 60 0.72 3.00 -3.70
N TYR A 61 1.94 2.48 -3.86
CA TYR A 61 2.21 1.32 -4.70
C TYR A 61 1.42 0.09 -4.24
N ARG A 62 1.44 -0.21 -2.94
CA ARG A 62 0.74 -1.35 -2.34
C ARG A 62 -0.77 -1.21 -2.50
N ASP A 63 -1.32 -0.04 -2.19
CA ASP A 63 -2.75 0.21 -2.24
C ASP A 63 -3.27 0.17 -3.70
N CYS A 64 -2.52 0.75 -4.65
CA CYS A 64 -2.81 0.62 -6.08
C CYS A 64 -2.75 -0.84 -6.53
N SER A 65 -1.72 -1.57 -6.11
CA SER A 65 -1.55 -2.98 -6.49
C SER A 65 -2.69 -3.84 -5.96
N TYR A 66 -3.16 -3.56 -4.74
CA TYR A 66 -4.34 -4.24 -4.20
C TYR A 66 -5.60 -3.89 -4.98
N TYR A 67 -5.83 -2.61 -5.26
CA TYR A 67 -6.96 -2.15 -6.10
C TYR A 67 -6.96 -2.84 -7.46
N HIS A 68 -5.81 -2.88 -8.14
CA HIS A 68 -5.67 -3.53 -9.44
C HIS A 68 -5.93 -5.04 -9.36
N ARG A 69 -5.44 -5.73 -8.33
CA ARG A 69 -5.68 -7.17 -8.13
C ARG A 69 -7.16 -7.48 -7.85
N PHE A 70 -7.83 -6.61 -7.10
CA PHE A 70 -9.22 -6.80 -6.69
C PHE A 70 -10.21 -6.48 -7.83
N TYR A 71 -10.00 -5.37 -8.56
CA TYR A 71 -10.92 -4.91 -9.60
C TYR A 71 -10.49 -5.24 -11.04
N GLY A 72 -9.26 -5.72 -11.25
CA GLY A 72 -8.72 -6.01 -12.57
C GLY A 72 -8.44 -4.76 -13.43
N ARG A 73 -8.41 -3.57 -12.81
CA ARG A 73 -8.17 -2.28 -13.50
C ARG A 73 -7.40 -1.33 -12.60
N TYR A 74 -6.71 -0.37 -13.19
CA TYR A 74 -6.04 0.70 -12.44
C TYR A 74 -7.03 1.73 -11.90
N TRP A 75 -6.55 2.58 -10.98
CA TRP A 75 -7.32 3.68 -10.45
C TRP A 75 -7.83 4.61 -11.57
N PRO A 76 -9.07 5.12 -11.45
CA PRO A 76 -9.58 6.13 -12.38
C PRO A 76 -8.76 7.43 -12.27
N TYR A 77 -8.73 8.21 -13.35
CA TYR A 77 -8.17 9.56 -13.38
C TYR A 77 -9.29 10.58 -13.43
#